data_AF-A0A520XQS9-F1
#
_entry.id   AF-A0A520XQS9-F1
#
_cell.length_a   1.000
_cell.length_b   1.000
_cell.length_c   1.000
_cell.angle_alpha   90.00
_cell.angle_beta   90.00
_cell.angle_gamma   90.00
#
_symmetry.space_group_name_H-M   'P 1'
#
loop_
_entity.id
_entity.type
_entity.pdbx_description
1 polymer ?
#
loop_
_entity_poly.entity_id
_entity_poly.type
_entity_poly.pdbx_seq_one_letter_code
_entity_poly.pdbx_strand_id
1 'polypeptide(L)' 'MTSDEAELSTVATQIDELMARVTEVAERHRGTERDDVAIRLFDVERSLRTATRSLSAALRVY' A
#
# COMPACT_ATOMS: atom_id res chain seq x y z
N MET A 1 -25.79 -1.08 -5.80
CA MET A 1 -24.71 -1.24 -6.78
C MET A 1 -23.65 -0.15 -6.64
N THR A 2 -24.00 1.12 -6.48
CA THR A 2 -23.05 2.22 -6.22
C THR A 2 -22.28 2.14 -4.89
N SER A 3 -22.76 1.38 -3.91
CA SER A 3 -22.11 1.27 -2.60
C SER A 3 -20.78 0.51 -2.66
N ASP A 4 -20.71 -0.59 -3.41
CA ASP A 4 -19.51 -1.44 -3.45
C ASP A 4 -18.39 -0.76 -4.23
N GLU A 5 -18.71 -0.12 -5.35
CA GLU A 5 -17.74 0.67 -6.14
C GLU A 5 -17.15 1.83 -5.31
N ALA A 6 -18.00 2.56 -4.59
CA ALA A 6 -17.57 3.64 -3.70
C ALA A 6 -16.71 3.12 -2.53
N GLU A 7 -17.06 1.98 -1.96
CA GLU A 7 -16.28 1.32 -0.91
C GLU A 7 -14.91 0.88 -1.44
N LEU A 8 -14.86 0.23 -2.61
CA LEU A 8 -13.60 -0.21 -3.23
C LEU A 8 -12.71 0.98 -3.61
N SER A 9 -13.29 2.08 -4.09
CA SER A 9 -12.55 3.33 -4.32
C SER A 9 -12.01 3.93 -3.02
N THR A 10 -12.75 3.84 -1.93
CA THR A 10 -12.30 4.29 -0.60
C THR A 10 -11.14 3.44 -0.11
N VAL A 11 -11.24 2.11 -0.24
CA VAL A 11 -10.16 1.18 0.11
C VAL A 11 -8.90 1.45 -0.72
N ALA A 12 -9.03 1.76 -2.02
CA ALA A 12 -7.89 2.09 -2.86
C ALA A 12 -7.11 3.30 -2.33
N THR A 13 -7.82 4.38 -2.00
CA THR A 13 -7.22 5.58 -1.40
C THR A 13 -6.52 5.27 -0.08
N GLN A 14 -7.15 4.47 0.80
CA GLN A 14 -6.56 4.10 2.08
C GLN A 14 -5.28 3.27 1.93
N ILE A 15 -5.22 2.37 0.94
CA ILE A 15 -4.01 1.59 0.66
C ILE A 15 -2.87 2.51 0.21
N ASP A 16 -3.15 3.50 -0.64
CA ASP A 16 -2.13 4.44 -1.11
C ASP A 16 -1.59 5.31 0.05
N GLU A 17 -2.45 5.76 0.95
CA GLU A 17 -2.05 6.47 2.17
C GLU A 17 -1.17 5.59 3.08
N LEU A 18 -1.55 4.33 3.29
CA LEU A 18 -0.75 3.38 4.06
C LEU A 18 0.61 3.11 3.41
N MET A 19 0.66 2.98 2.09
CA MET A 19 1.89 2.79 1.33
C MET A 19 2.86 3.96 1.52
N ALA A 20 2.35 5.20 1.45
CA ALA A 20 3.16 6.40 1.69
C ALA A 20 3.73 6.40 3.11
N ARG A 21 2.91 6.12 4.12
CA ARG A 21 3.31 6.08 5.53
C ARG A 21 4.35 4.99 5.81
N VAL A 22 4.18 3.80 5.23
CA VAL A 22 5.14 2.68 5.36
C VAL A 22 6.47 3.06 4.72
N THR A 23 6.45 3.65 3.52
CA THR A 23 7.65 4.12 2.83
C THR A 23 8.40 5.16 3.66
N GLU A 24 7.70 6.13 4.24
CA GLU A 24 8.30 7.16 5.08
C GLU A 24 9.01 6.55 6.31
N VAL A 25 8.40 5.54 6.94
CA VAL A 25 9.03 4.83 8.07
C VAL A 25 10.24 4.02 7.61
N ALA A 26 10.15 3.36 6.45
CA ALA A 26 11.24 2.58 5.88
C ALA A 26 12.47 3.44 5.60
N GLU A 27 12.28 4.60 4.97
CA GLU A 27 13.36 5.54 4.65
C GLU A 27 14.05 6.09 5.90
N ARG A 28 13.33 6.27 7.02
CA ARG A 28 13.95 6.69 8.30
C ARG A 28 14.88 5.64 8.90
N HIS A 29 14.68 4.35 8.58
CA HIS A 29 15.51 3.25 9.07
C HIS A 29 16.61 2.82 8.10
N ARG A 30 16.53 3.28 6.84
CA ARG A 30 17.48 2.93 5.79
C ARG A 30 18.88 3.43 6.11
N GLY A 31 19.88 2.54 6.01
CA GLY A 31 21.28 2.86 6.30
C GLY A 31 21.58 3.13 7.78
N THR A 32 20.62 2.87 8.67
CA THR A 32 20.83 2.92 10.13
C THR A 32 21.20 1.52 10.65
N GLU A 33 21.46 1.40 11.96
CA GLU A 33 21.61 0.10 12.62
C GLU A 33 20.35 -0.80 12.52
N ARG A 34 19.21 -0.23 12.12
CA ARG A 34 17.92 -0.92 11.93
C ARG A 34 17.55 -1.10 10.45
N ASP A 35 18.54 -1.25 9.57
CA ASP A 35 18.31 -1.47 8.14
C ASP A 35 17.46 -2.73 7.86
N ASP A 36 17.52 -3.72 8.77
CA ASP A 36 16.65 -4.90 8.76
C ASP A 36 15.15 -4.54 8.86
N VAL A 37 14.81 -3.52 9.64
CA VAL A 37 13.45 -2.97 9.74
C VAL A 37 13.07 -2.29 8.42
N ALA A 38 13.98 -1.51 7.82
CA ALA A 38 13.74 -0.87 6.53
C ALA A 38 13.42 -1.88 5.43
N ILE A 39 14.21 -2.96 5.33
CA ILE A 39 13.99 -4.06 4.38
C ILE A 39 12.58 -4.64 4.52
N ARG A 40 12.17 -4.98 5.75
CA ARG A 40 10.83 -5.53 5.99
C ARG A 40 9.71 -4.55 5.64
N LEU A 41 9.91 -3.26 5.89
CA LEU A 41 8.92 -2.24 5.55
C LEU A 41 8.80 -2.03 4.03
N PHE A 42 9.91 -2.11 3.28
CA PHE A 42 9.85 -2.12 1.82
C PHE A 42 9.15 -3.37 1.26
N ASP A 43 9.29 -4.54 1.91
CA ASP A 43 8.51 -5.73 1.53
C ASP A 43 7.00 -5.53 1.76
N VAL A 44 6.62 -4.83 2.83
CA VAL A 44 5.23 -4.44 3.09
C VAL A 44 4.73 -3.46 2.01
N GLU A 45 5.50 -2.41 1.67
CA GLU A 45 5.18 -1.48 0.57
C GLU A 45 4.91 -2.23 -0.73
N ARG A 46 5.78 -3.17 -1.10
CA ARG A 46 5.65 -3.98 -2.32
C ARG A 46 4.38 -4.85 -2.30
N SER A 47 4.01 -5.37 -1.14
CA SER A 47 2.79 -6.15 -0.94
C SER A 47 1.55 -5.26 -1.10
N LEU A 48 1.54 -4.07 -0.51
CA LEU A 48 0.48 -3.08 -0.67
C LEU A 48 0.32 -2.66 -2.14
N ARG A 49 1.44 -2.41 -2.84
CA ARG A 49 1.43 -2.07 -4.28
C ARG A 49 0.88 -3.20 -5.15
N THR A 50 1.03 -4.45 -4.72
CA THR A 50 0.41 -5.60 -5.39
C THR A 50 -1.10 -5.62 -5.12
N ALA A 51 -1.51 -5.35 -3.87
CA ALA A 51 -2.92 -5.24 -3.51
C ALA A 51 -3.64 -4.11 -4.27
N THR A 52 -3.05 -2.91 -4.38
CA THR A 52 -3.61 -1.78 -5.17
C THR A 52 -3.84 -2.17 -6.62
N ARG A 53 -2.89 -2.92 -7.23
CA ARG A 53 -3.02 -3.39 -8.61
C ARG A 53 -4.16 -4.39 -8.78
N SER A 54 -4.29 -5.35 -7.86
CA SER A 54 -5.40 -6.30 -7.87
C SER A 54 -6.76 -5.63 -7.66
N LEU A 55 -6.84 -4.66 -6.74
CA LEU A 55 -8.03 -3.87 -6.49
C LEU A 55 -8.43 -3.01 -7.70
N SER A 56 -7.45 -2.35 -8.31
CA SER A 56 -7.67 -1.57 -9.55
C SER A 56 -8.15 -2.45 -10.70
N ALA A 57 -7.67 -3.69 -10.79
CA ALA A 57 -8.15 -4.65 -11.78
C ALA A 57 -9.60 -5.06 -11.51
N ALA A 58 -9.97 -5.27 -10.24
CA ALA A 58 -11.35 -5.57 -9.84
C ALA A 58 -12.31 -4.42 -10.16
N LEU A 59 -11.93 -3.17 -9.86
CA LEU A 59 -12.73 -1.97 -10.16
C LEU A 59 -12.99 -1.77 -11.66
N ARG A 60 -12.11 -2.25 -12.55
CA ARG A 60 -12.30 -2.16 -14.01
C ARG A 60 -13.32 -3.15 -14.56
N VAL A 61 -13.62 -4.21 -13.81
CA VAL A 61 -14.53 -5.28 -14.23
C VAL A 61 -15.83 -5.31 -13.42
N TYR A 62 -15.95 -4.44 -12.41
CA TYR A 62 -17.15 -4.22 -11.59
C TYR A 62 -18.15 -3.33 -12.34
#